data_AF-A0A177ELN5-F1
#
_entry.id   AF-A0A177ELN5-F1
#
_cell.length_a   1.000
_cell.length_b   1.000
_cell.length_c   1.000
_cell.angle_alpha   90.00
_cell.angle_beta   90.00
_cell.angle_gamma   90.00
#
_symmetry.space_group_name_H-M   'P 1'
#
loop_
_entity.id
_entity.type
_entity.pdbx_description
1 polymer ?
#
loop_
_entity_poly.entity_id
_entity_poly.type
_entity_poly.pdbx_seq_one_letter_code
_entity_poly.pdbx_strand_id
1 'polypeptide(L)'
;MDCLDTRRRCKEEFTKVFSQQMEGTDPERASTLGDLLEEEIYRTTSTRAEYGTLFRTKYLNLKDASHKWLCTSVYNGVLAIEKFIAMTGDEMRSKELKELEAKIFQRALLDTTIAQQEAETDIFFCTKCKQRKCTYRQLQTRSADEPMTTYVHCVVCKNNWKFC
;
A
#
# COMPACT_ATOMS: atom_id res chain seq x y z
N MET A 1 -19.67 28.18 21.07
CA MET A 1 -18.91 28.56 19.86
C MET A 1 -18.62 27.35 18.96
N ASP A 2 -19.52 26.73 18.22
CA ASP A 2 -20.96 26.45 18.33
C ASP A 2 -21.14 25.17 17.50
N CYS A 3 -21.58 24.07 18.13
CA CYS A 3 -21.65 22.76 17.45
C CYS A 3 -22.56 22.81 16.20
N LEU A 4 -23.60 23.65 16.24
CA LEU A 4 -24.56 23.84 15.16
C LEU A 4 -23.95 24.57 13.95
N ASP A 5 -23.08 25.55 14.16
CA ASP A 5 -22.44 26.29 13.05
C ASP A 5 -21.44 25.41 12.29
N THR A 6 -20.70 24.57 13.02
CA THR A 6 -19.80 23.58 12.39
C THR A 6 -20.57 22.54 11.58
N ARG A 7 -21.72 22.08 12.05
CA ARG A 7 -22.56 21.11 11.33
C ARG A 7 -23.16 21.71 10.05
N ARG A 8 -23.62 22.96 10.12
CA ARG A 8 -24.10 23.70 8.93
C ARG A 8 -23.01 23.82 7.86
N ARG A 9 -21.79 24.19 8.26
CA ARG A 9 -20.64 24.26 7.35
C ARG A 9 -20.30 22.91 6.72
N CYS A 10 -20.37 21.83 7.47
CA CYS A 10 -20.14 20.48 6.93
C CYS A 10 -21.14 20.13 5.80
N LYS A 11 -22.41 20.47 5.97
CA LYS A 11 -23.47 20.25 4.96
C LYS A 11 -23.24 21.05 3.69
N GLU A 12 -22.88 22.32 3.84
CA GLU A 12 -22.52 23.19 2.70
C GLU A 12 -21.33 22.64 1.93
N GLU A 13 -20.30 22.17 2.63
CA GLU A 13 -19.11 21.59 1.99
C GLU A 13 -19.42 20.29 1.23
N PHE A 14 -20.26 19.39 1.76
CA PHE A 14 -20.69 18.22 1.00
C PHE A 14 -21.48 18.60 -0.26
N THR A 15 -22.40 19.55 -0.14
CA THR A 15 -23.20 20.03 -1.28
C THR A 15 -22.31 20.61 -2.39
N LYS A 16 -21.27 21.37 -2.02
CA LYS A 16 -20.26 21.90 -2.96
C LYS A 16 -19.47 20.81 -3.66
N VAL A 17 -19.13 19.71 -2.97
CA VAL A 17 -18.38 18.61 -3.58
C VAL A 17 -19.21 17.92 -4.68
N PHE A 18 -20.50 17.70 -4.43
CA PHE A 18 -21.40 17.12 -5.44
C PHE A 18 -21.54 18.02 -6.68
N SER A 19 -21.68 19.34 -6.50
CA SER A 19 -21.78 20.27 -7.63
C SER A 19 -20.48 20.43 -8.42
N GLN A 20 -19.32 20.27 -7.78
CA GLN A 20 -18.01 20.35 -8.46
C GLN A 20 -17.68 19.10 -9.27
N GLN A 21 -18.11 17.91 -8.82
CA GLN A 21 -17.74 16.65 -9.46
C GLN A 21 -18.72 16.20 -10.56
N MET A 22 -19.96 16.69 -10.56
CA MET A 22 -21.00 16.31 -11.53
C MET A 22 -21.67 17.53 -12.16
N GLU A 23 -21.53 17.67 -13.48
CA GLU A 23 -22.25 18.64 -14.30
C GLU A 23 -23.71 18.18 -14.47
N GLY A 24 -24.68 18.95 -13.95
CA GLY A 24 -26.12 18.63 -14.07
C GLY A 24 -26.79 18.06 -12.80
N THR A 25 -26.18 18.25 -11.63
CA THR A 25 -26.73 17.77 -10.35
C THR A 25 -27.93 18.62 -9.89
N ASP A 26 -29.05 17.97 -9.53
CA ASP A 26 -30.17 18.63 -8.85
C ASP A 26 -29.71 19.19 -7.48
N PRO A 27 -29.79 20.51 -7.25
CA PRO A 27 -29.31 21.13 -6.00
C PRO A 27 -30.04 20.63 -4.76
N GLU A 28 -31.34 20.33 -4.89
CA GLU A 28 -32.18 19.86 -3.80
C GLU A 28 -31.77 18.47 -3.33
N ARG A 29 -31.53 17.53 -4.27
CA ARG A 29 -31.05 16.19 -3.95
C ARG A 29 -29.67 16.21 -3.32
N ALA A 30 -28.78 17.08 -3.78
CA ALA A 30 -27.45 17.25 -3.19
C ALA A 30 -27.53 17.75 -1.74
N SER A 31 -28.44 18.69 -1.45
CA SER A 31 -28.69 19.16 -0.09
C SER A 31 -29.19 18.04 0.81
N THR A 32 -30.22 17.29 0.37
CA THR A 32 -30.77 16.18 1.15
C THR A 32 -29.73 15.09 1.42
N LEU A 33 -28.89 14.76 0.44
CA LEU A 33 -27.80 13.80 0.63
C LEU A 33 -26.73 14.32 1.60
N GLY A 34 -26.41 15.62 1.54
CA GLY A 34 -25.51 16.26 2.48
C GLY A 34 -26.02 16.19 3.92
N ASP A 35 -27.33 16.37 4.13
CA ASP A 35 -27.98 16.22 5.43
C ASP A 35 -27.89 14.78 5.96
N LEU A 36 -28.23 13.80 5.12
CA LEU A 36 -28.18 12.38 5.50
C LEU A 36 -26.76 11.89 5.82
N LEU A 37 -25.77 12.33 5.03
CA LEU A 37 -24.36 12.02 5.30
C LEU A 37 -23.92 12.61 6.64
N GLU A 38 -24.30 13.85 6.94
CA GLU A 38 -23.94 14.49 8.20
C GLU A 38 -24.62 13.81 9.40
N GLU A 39 -25.89 13.42 9.28
CA GLU A 39 -26.61 12.70 10.31
C GLU A 39 -25.99 11.33 10.61
N GLU A 40 -25.62 10.59 9.57
CA GLU A 40 -25.04 9.26 9.73
C GLU A 40 -23.61 9.33 10.28
N ILE A 41 -22.83 10.35 9.92
CA ILE A 41 -21.51 10.63 10.53
C ILE A 41 -21.68 10.92 12.02
N TYR A 42 -22.69 11.73 12.38
CA TYR A 42 -23.00 12.05 13.77
C TYR A 42 -23.48 10.82 14.55
N ARG A 43 -24.29 9.95 13.95
CA ARG A 43 -24.75 8.69 14.56
C ARG A 43 -23.61 7.72 14.85
N THR A 44 -22.65 7.63 13.92
CA THR A 44 -21.51 6.70 14.04
C THR A 44 -20.50 7.17 15.09
N THR A 45 -20.48 8.47 15.40
CA THR A 45 -19.36 9.07 16.11
C THR A 45 -19.73 9.59 17.50
N SER A 46 -19.05 9.09 18.53
CA SER A 46 -19.30 9.48 19.93
C SER A 46 -18.54 10.73 20.37
N THR A 47 -17.37 11.01 19.78
CA THR A 47 -16.50 12.13 20.19
C THR A 47 -16.31 13.20 19.10
N ARG A 48 -16.13 14.46 19.50
CA ARG A 48 -15.90 15.57 18.55
C ARG A 48 -14.65 15.39 17.68
N ALA A 49 -13.60 14.76 18.22
CA ALA A 49 -12.34 14.54 17.50
C ALA A 49 -12.51 13.52 16.36
N GLU A 50 -13.18 12.40 16.65
CA GLU A 50 -13.52 11.39 15.65
C GLU A 50 -14.43 11.97 14.56
N TYR A 51 -15.39 12.84 14.93
CA TYR A 51 -16.32 13.45 13.98
C TYR A 51 -15.56 14.28 12.94
N GLY A 52 -14.62 15.12 13.39
CA GLY A 52 -13.81 15.94 12.51
C GLY A 52 -12.87 15.13 11.63
N THR A 53 -12.31 14.04 12.15
CA THR A 53 -11.43 13.14 11.38
C THR A 53 -12.23 12.40 10.31
N LEU A 54 -13.35 11.78 10.69
CA LEU A 54 -14.19 11.03 9.79
C LEU A 54 -14.80 11.92 8.70
N PHE A 55 -15.30 13.11 9.06
CA PHE A 55 -15.75 14.11 8.09
C PHE A 55 -14.65 14.46 7.07
N ARG A 56 -13.44 14.80 7.53
CA ARG A 56 -12.33 15.15 6.63
C ARG A 56 -11.95 14.01 5.70
N THR A 57 -11.85 12.79 6.23
CA THR A 57 -11.52 11.62 5.42
C THR A 57 -12.59 11.39 4.34
N LYS A 58 -13.88 11.41 4.70
CA LYS A 58 -14.96 11.20 3.72
C LYS A 58 -15.08 12.33 2.70
N TYR A 59 -14.95 13.57 3.16
CA TYR A 59 -14.92 14.75 2.28
C TYR A 59 -13.79 14.67 1.25
N LEU A 60 -12.56 14.34 1.68
CA LEU A 60 -11.43 14.21 0.77
C LEU A 60 -11.63 13.09 -0.25
N ASN A 61 -12.21 11.96 0.16
CA ASN A 61 -12.53 10.86 -0.75
C ASN A 61 -13.57 11.24 -1.80
N LEU A 62 -14.60 12.02 -1.44
CA LEU A 62 -15.60 12.52 -2.40
C LEU A 62 -15.06 13.62 -3.30
N LYS A 63 -14.11 14.41 -2.80
CA LYS A 63 -13.46 15.50 -3.55
C LYS A 63 -12.42 15.00 -4.55
N ASP A 64 -11.87 13.81 -4.35
CA ASP A 64 -10.81 13.27 -5.21
C ASP A 64 -11.30 13.10 -6.66
N ALA A 65 -10.65 13.80 -7.58
CA ALA A 65 -10.97 13.78 -9.00
C ALA A 65 -10.72 12.41 -9.66
N SER A 66 -9.87 11.57 -9.05
CA SER A 66 -9.58 10.22 -9.52
C SER A 66 -10.74 9.26 -9.21
N HIS A 67 -11.59 9.57 -8.23
CA HIS A 67 -12.65 8.70 -7.73
C HIS A 67 -14.05 9.25 -8.02
N LYS A 68 -14.27 9.85 -9.21
CA LYS A 68 -15.60 10.33 -9.64
C LYS A 68 -16.70 9.27 -9.51
N TRP A 69 -16.37 8.00 -9.77
CA TRP A 69 -17.29 6.87 -9.63
C TRP A 69 -17.91 6.75 -8.23
N LEU A 70 -17.16 7.12 -7.18
CA LEU A 70 -17.62 7.04 -5.79
C LEU A 70 -18.70 8.10 -5.54
N CYS A 71 -18.45 9.34 -5.98
CA CYS A 71 -19.40 10.44 -5.91
C CYS A 71 -20.70 10.09 -6.68
N THR A 72 -20.57 9.58 -7.90
CA THR A 72 -21.71 9.13 -8.71
C THR A 72 -22.46 7.96 -8.08
N SER A 73 -21.75 7.00 -7.46
CA SER A 73 -22.36 5.83 -6.83
C SER A 73 -23.17 6.19 -5.57
N VAL A 74 -22.66 7.13 -4.77
CA VAL A 74 -23.38 7.67 -3.59
C VAL A 74 -24.60 8.48 -4.05
N TYR A 75 -24.45 9.34 -5.06
CA TYR A 75 -25.55 10.17 -5.55
C TYR A 75 -26.69 9.37 -6.20
N ASN A 76 -26.35 8.32 -6.95
CA ASN A 76 -27.34 7.43 -7.56
C ASN A 76 -27.94 6.41 -6.58
N GLY A 77 -27.48 6.36 -5.33
CA GLY A 77 -27.96 5.41 -4.33
C GLY A 77 -27.51 3.96 -4.57
N VAL A 78 -26.53 3.73 -5.46
CA VAL A 78 -25.91 2.41 -5.67
C VAL A 78 -25.12 2.01 -4.43
N LEU A 79 -24.53 2.99 -3.74
CA LEU A 79 -23.86 2.80 -2.46
C LEU A 79 -24.70 3.43 -1.34
N ALA A 80 -25.15 2.60 -0.40
CA ALA A 80 -25.86 3.06 0.80
C ALA A 80 -24.95 3.94 1.68
N ILE A 81 -25.54 4.97 2.30
CA ILE A 81 -24.82 5.96 3.11
C ILE A 81 -24.17 5.32 4.34
N GLU A 82 -24.87 4.41 5.02
CA GLU A 82 -24.36 3.64 6.16
C GLU A 82 -23.10 2.86 5.78
N LYS A 83 -23.15 2.17 4.63
CA LYS A 83 -22.01 1.41 4.11
C LYS A 83 -20.86 2.34 3.70
N PHE A 84 -21.16 3.48 3.10
CA PHE A 84 -20.14 4.47 2.72
C PHE A 84 -19.38 5.00 3.95
N ILE A 85 -20.07 5.25 5.06
CA ILE A 85 -19.43 5.73 6.29
C ILE A 85 -18.61 4.63 6.97
N ALA A 86 -19.14 3.41 7.03
CA ALA A 86 -18.44 2.26 7.58
C ALA A 86 -17.21 1.84 6.76
N MET A 87 -17.22 2.04 5.44
CA MET A 87 -16.10 1.66 4.55
C MET A 87 -14.80 2.36 4.95
N THR A 88 -13.70 1.63 4.95
CA THR A 88 -12.38 2.21 5.24
C THR A 88 -11.82 3.00 4.04
N GLY A 89 -10.90 3.94 4.30
CA GLY A 89 -10.23 4.73 3.25
C GLY A 89 -9.54 3.88 2.17
N ASP A 90 -9.14 2.66 2.54
CA ASP A 90 -8.54 1.68 1.65
C ASP A 90 -9.57 0.99 0.76
N GLU A 91 -10.74 0.63 1.32
CA GLU A 91 -11.82 -0.02 0.58
C GLU A 91 -12.44 0.87 -0.51
N MET A 92 -12.29 2.19 -0.40
CA MET A 92 -12.79 3.16 -1.38
C MET A 92 -11.82 3.44 -2.55
N ARG A 93 -10.60 2.87 -2.55
CA ARG A 93 -9.69 3.01 -3.70
C ARG A 93 -10.21 2.26 -4.92
N SER A 94 -9.86 2.77 -6.11
CA SER A 94 -10.19 2.11 -7.39
C SER A 94 -9.76 0.65 -7.40
N LYS A 95 -10.61 -0.21 -7.98
CA LYS A 95 -10.35 -1.65 -8.14
C LYS A 95 -9.02 -1.90 -8.87
N GLU A 96 -8.68 -1.04 -9.85
CA GLU A 96 -7.45 -1.14 -10.64
C GLU A 96 -6.21 -0.87 -9.79
N LEU A 97 -6.25 0.15 -8.92
CA LEU A 97 -5.15 0.48 -8.02
C LEU A 97 -4.92 -0.65 -7.01
N LYS A 98 -6.00 -1.21 -6.44
CA LYS A 98 -5.89 -2.35 -5.53
C LYS A 98 -5.27 -3.57 -6.19
N GLU A 99 -5.66 -3.85 -7.43
CA GLU A 99 -5.09 -4.98 -8.17
C GLU A 99 -3.61 -4.75 -8.50
N LEU A 100 -3.22 -3.50 -8.82
CA LEU A 100 -1.83 -3.14 -9.04
C LEU A 100 -1.00 -3.27 -7.75
N GLU A 101 -1.49 -2.76 -6.64
CA GLU A 101 -0.85 -2.87 -5.32
C GLU A 101 -0.69 -4.34 -4.92
N ALA A 102 -1.72 -5.17 -5.12
CA ALA A 102 -1.64 -6.60 -4.87
C ALA A 102 -0.56 -7.28 -5.73
N LYS A 103 -0.45 -6.92 -7.02
CA LYS A 103 0.60 -7.43 -7.91
C LYS A 103 1.99 -6.97 -7.46
N ILE A 104 2.15 -5.71 -7.04
CA ILE A 104 3.43 -5.19 -6.54
C ILE A 104 3.83 -5.92 -5.26
N PHE A 105 2.89 -6.09 -4.33
CA PHE A 105 3.13 -6.80 -3.08
C PHE A 105 3.51 -8.26 -3.32
N GLN A 106 2.79 -8.95 -4.21
CA GLN A 106 3.14 -10.31 -4.61
C GLN A 106 4.55 -10.41 -5.21
N ARG A 107 4.94 -9.46 -6.07
CA ARG A 107 6.30 -9.41 -6.61
C ARG A 107 7.35 -9.19 -5.53
N ALA A 108 7.14 -8.24 -4.61
CA ALA A 108 8.06 -7.97 -3.52
C ALA A 108 8.24 -9.18 -2.59
N LEU A 109 7.17 -9.93 -2.31
CA LEU A 109 7.24 -11.18 -1.57
C LEU A 109 8.07 -12.22 -2.31
N LEU A 110 7.82 -12.41 -3.61
CA LEU A 110 8.58 -13.34 -4.44
C LEU A 110 10.07 -12.97 -4.44
N ASP A 111 10.40 -11.70 -4.67
CA ASP A 111 11.78 -11.21 -4.67
C ASP A 111 12.50 -11.44 -3.34
N THR A 112 11.77 -11.36 -2.22
CA THR A 112 12.32 -11.67 -0.88
C THR A 112 12.57 -13.17 -0.70
N THR A 113 11.73 -14.02 -1.30
CA THR A 113 11.85 -15.48 -1.20
C THR A 113 12.86 -16.09 -2.17
N ILE A 114 13.24 -15.36 -3.23
CA ILE A 114 14.33 -15.78 -4.11
C ILE A 114 15.62 -15.70 -3.28
N ALA A 115 16.09 -16.85 -2.81
CA ALA A 115 17.38 -16.97 -2.15
C ALA A 115 18.43 -16.27 -3.00
N GLN A 116 19.17 -15.32 -2.41
CA GLN A 116 20.32 -14.70 -3.06
C GLN A 116 21.23 -15.82 -3.55
N GLN A 117 21.23 -16.05 -4.86
CA GLN A 117 22.06 -17.07 -5.46
C GLN A 117 23.50 -16.62 -5.26
N GLU A 118 24.19 -17.26 -4.32
CA GLU A 118 25.62 -17.01 -4.07
C GLU A 118 26.35 -17.20 -5.40
N ALA A 119 27.32 -16.35 -5.73
CA ALA A 119 28.05 -16.44 -6.99
C ALA A 119 28.78 -17.80 -7.09
N GLU A 120 28.18 -18.75 -7.80
CA GLU A 120 28.70 -20.11 -7.98
C GLU A 120 29.74 -20.10 -9.10
N THR A 121 30.86 -20.80 -8.89
CA THR A 121 31.93 -20.95 -9.90
C THR A 121 32.32 -22.42 -10.05
N ASP A 122 32.54 -22.85 -11.29
CA ASP A 122 32.88 -24.25 -11.63
C ASP A 122 34.40 -24.56 -11.62
N ILE A 123 35.20 -23.57 -11.19
CA ILE A 123 36.67 -23.63 -11.17
C ILE A 123 37.15 -24.71 -10.19
N PHE A 124 36.45 -24.86 -9.06
CA PHE A 124 36.85 -25.75 -7.98
C PHE A 124 36.00 -27.02 -7.92
N PHE A 125 36.66 -28.16 -7.74
CA PHE A 125 36.01 -29.45 -7.56
C PHE A 125 35.97 -29.84 -6.08
N CYS A 126 34.77 -30.08 -5.54
CA CYS A 126 34.64 -30.52 -4.16
C CYS A 126 34.91 -32.02 -4.02
N THR A 127 35.89 -32.39 -3.19
CA THR A 127 36.26 -33.81 -2.98
C THR A 127 35.21 -34.61 -2.18
N LYS A 128 34.38 -33.95 -1.37
CA LYS A 128 33.33 -34.62 -0.56
C LYS A 128 32.10 -34.99 -1.38
N CYS A 129 31.49 -34.02 -2.07
CA CYS A 129 30.26 -34.25 -2.84
C CYS A 129 30.50 -34.48 -4.34
N LYS A 130 31.75 -34.31 -4.82
CA LYS A 130 32.15 -34.46 -6.23
C LYS A 130 31.42 -33.51 -7.20
N GLN A 131 30.88 -32.40 -6.69
CA GLN A 131 30.25 -31.35 -7.51
C GLN A 131 31.18 -30.14 -7.64
N ARG A 132 30.99 -29.36 -8.71
CA ARG A 132 31.76 -28.14 -9.00
C ARG A 132 31.10 -26.84 -8.52
N LYS A 133 29.99 -26.92 -7.78
CA LYS A 133 29.27 -25.77 -7.23
C LYS A 133 29.98 -25.19 -6.00
N CYS A 134 30.93 -24.29 -6.23
CA CYS A 134 31.72 -23.66 -5.17
C CYS A 134 31.76 -22.14 -5.30
N THR A 135 31.76 -21.44 -4.16
CA THR A 135 32.07 -20.01 -4.07
C THR A 135 33.51 -19.86 -3.58
N TYR A 136 34.23 -18.84 -4.04
CA TYR A 136 35.57 -18.55 -3.56
C TYR A 136 35.74 -17.07 -3.21
N ARG A 137 36.62 -16.81 -2.24
CA ARG A 137 37.07 -15.47 -1.89
C ARG A 137 38.57 -15.48 -1.70
N GLN A 138 39.24 -14.47 -2.24
CA GLN A 138 40.68 -14.33 -2.13
C GLN A 138 40.98 -13.29 -1.06
N LEU A 139 41.77 -13.68 -0.06
CA LEU A 139 42.21 -12.78 1.00
C LEU A 139 43.73 -12.84 1.11
N GLN A 140 44.35 -11.67 1.21
CA GLN A 140 45.76 -11.57 1.54
C GLN A 140 45.93 -11.69 3.05
N THR A 141 46.29 -12.88 3.52
CA THR A 141 46.46 -13.18 4.95
C THR A 141 47.91 -13.36 5.38
N ARG A 142 48.87 -13.23 4.43
CA ARG A 142 50.31 -13.36 4.68
C ARG A 142 51.05 -12.14 4.15
N SER A 143 52.37 -12.10 4.38
CA SER A 143 53.25 -10.98 4.01
C SER A 143 53.07 -10.57 2.54
N ALA A 144 53.43 -9.33 2.20
CA ALA A 144 53.28 -8.79 0.85
C ALA A 144 54.04 -9.59 -0.22
N ASP A 145 55.08 -10.33 0.17
CA ASP A 145 55.90 -11.17 -0.71
C ASP A 145 55.29 -12.56 -1.00
N GLU A 146 54.17 -12.93 -0.37
CA GLU A 146 53.49 -14.20 -0.60
C GLU A 146 52.17 -14.01 -1.39
N PRO A 147 51.81 -14.94 -2.28
CA PRO A 147 50.59 -14.84 -3.07
C PRO A 147 49.33 -14.89 -2.18
N MET A 148 48.24 -14.29 -2.68
CA MET A 148 46.95 -14.28 -1.99
C MET A 148 46.44 -15.71 -1.69
N THR A 149 45.81 -15.91 -0.54
CA THR A 149 45.20 -17.20 -0.18
C THR A 149 43.75 -17.25 -0.68
N THR A 150 43.41 -18.29 -1.43
CA THR A 150 42.05 -18.49 -1.93
C THR A 150 41.27 -19.40 -0.98
N TYR A 151 40.18 -18.90 -0.42
CA TYR A 151 39.25 -19.68 0.40
C TYR A 151 38.09 -20.16 -0.46
N VAL A 152 37.84 -21.46 -0.47
CA VAL A 152 36.78 -22.09 -1.26
C VAL A 152 35.73 -22.69 -0.33
N HIS A 153 34.47 -22.42 -0.64
CA HIS A 153 33.30 -22.94 0.06
C HIS A 153 32.42 -23.71 -0.93
N CYS A 154 32.13 -24.98 -0.64
CA CYS A 154 31.18 -25.74 -1.45
C CYS A 154 29.75 -25.40 -1.03
N VAL A 155 28.95 -24.89 -1.96
CA VAL A 155 27.55 -24.48 -1.70
C VAL A 155 26.67 -25.67 -1.32
N VAL A 156 27.02 -26.87 -1.83
CA VAL A 156 26.21 -28.10 -1.72
C VAL A 156 26.42 -28.83 -0.40
N CYS A 157 27.68 -29.11 -0.02
CA CYS A 157 28.00 -29.86 1.20
C CYS A 157 28.61 -29.01 2.32
N LYS A 158 28.68 -27.69 2.13
CA LYS A 158 29.23 -26.70 3.07
C LYS A 158 30.66 -27.02 3.54
N ASN A 159 31.42 -27.72 2.70
CA ASN A 159 32.84 -27.99 2.94
C ASN A 159 33.69 -26.76 2.63
N ASN A 160 34.64 -26.47 3.50
CA ASN A 160 35.50 -25.28 3.41
C ASN A 160 36.95 -25.73 3.31
N TRP A 161 37.72 -25.17 2.38
CA TRP A 161 39.16 -25.42 2.31
C TRP A 161 39.91 -24.21 1.75
N LYS A 162 41.23 -24.21 1.94
CA LYS A 162 42.13 -23.18 1.42
C LYS A 162 42.94 -23.73 0.25
N PHE A 163 43.16 -22.90 -0.75
CA PHE A 163 44.05 -23.13 -1.88
C PHE A 163 45.14 -22.05 -1.83
N CYS A 164 46.39 -22.50 -1.69
CA CYS A 164 47.60 -21.68 -1.60
C CYS A 164 48.40 -21.88 -2.89
#